data_AF-A0A950G832-F1
#
_entry.id   AF-A0A950G832-F1
#
_cell.length_a   1.000
_cell.length_b   1.000
_cell.length_c   1.000
_cell.angle_alpha   90.00
_cell.angle_beta   90.00
_cell.angle_gamma   90.00
#
_symmetry.space_group_name_H-M   'P 1'
#
loop_
_entity.id
_entity.type
_entity.pdbx_description
1 polymer ?
#
loop_
_entity_poly.entity_id
_entity_poly.type
_entity_poly.pdbx_seq_one_letter_code
_entity_poly.pdbx_strand_id
1 'polypeptide(L)'
;ILNGSELFRDVPQEVGVARLYPRLAASPPPNKPLDVAAAEAFRHDLSVVPIKASNVITISVTNPSRQVAVQTLDAVLRKFQDRHTAAFSRNRAPPLEAQLATTREQLAAVERERAEYQNELRLFAAPEQRSELIRQRARDADTLLEAEIDRAVLTKRTAFLQTQLGREPEHVRLQTVDQDSTFTQEAERRVQALREQQQEMLVKYPPGSRLIAPTQAALAAAEQAAARAKRTSAATTGINSVAVTLRTDLYTSGASLAPLDSKIAMLKDAIAASDDKLTKLTNGEIRLLDLNRRAEQLAATTAALNQRLIDARFLDDLDRARVGSLTVIEDPDAAFKPVYPRKSLFLLAGLAIGLLFSSLLLLIALTFGNRFLVLETVERVLGAPVTGALSFVPAVRLRQIEKMAISEDGPAYPASST
;
A
#
# COMPACT_ATOMS: atom_id res chain seq x y z
N ILE A 1 -8.85 -12.16 38.25
CA ILE A 1 -7.85 -11.11 38.62
C ILE A 1 -7.62 -11.09 40.14
N LEU A 2 -8.67 -10.96 40.97
CA LEU A 2 -8.54 -10.93 42.45
C LEU A 2 -8.05 -12.24 43.12
N ASN A 3 -8.18 -13.40 42.44
CA ASN A 3 -7.70 -14.69 42.94
C ASN A 3 -6.42 -15.19 42.23
N GLY A 4 -5.67 -14.29 41.59
CA GLY A 4 -4.43 -14.66 40.88
C GLY A 4 -3.28 -14.96 41.85
N SER A 5 -2.54 -16.04 41.62
CA SER A 5 -1.37 -16.45 42.42
C SER A 5 -0.28 -15.37 42.55
N GLU A 6 -0.16 -14.50 41.54
CA GLU A 6 0.81 -13.41 41.51
C GLU A 6 0.44 -12.26 42.47
N LEU A 7 -0.85 -11.91 42.59
CA LEU A 7 -1.31 -10.89 43.54
C LEU A 7 -0.94 -11.28 44.98
N PHE A 8 -1.07 -12.56 45.31
CA PHE A 8 -0.75 -13.08 46.63
C PHE A 8 0.74 -13.08 46.93
N ARG A 9 1.61 -12.98 45.92
CA ARG A 9 3.06 -12.90 46.08
C ARG A 9 3.56 -11.46 46.10
N ASP A 10 3.06 -10.64 45.19
CA ASP A 10 3.55 -9.28 44.98
C ASP A 10 3.16 -8.32 46.11
N VAL A 11 1.93 -8.46 46.64
CA VAL A 11 1.44 -7.57 47.71
C VAL A 11 2.23 -7.76 49.02
N PRO A 12 2.48 -9.00 49.51
CA PRO A 12 3.30 -9.18 50.70
C PRO A 12 4.76 -8.74 50.54
N GLN A 13 5.31 -8.80 49.34
CA GLN A 13 6.66 -8.31 49.04
C GLN A 13 6.72 -6.77 49.05
N GLU A 14 5.71 -6.09 48.51
CA GLU A 14 5.64 -4.62 48.46
C GLU A 14 5.45 -3.99 49.86
N VAL A 15 4.54 -4.53 50.67
CA VAL A 15 4.28 -4.03 52.03
C VAL A 15 5.37 -4.50 53.01
N GLY A 16 6.03 -5.62 52.70
CA GLY A 16 7.09 -6.24 53.47
C GLY A 16 6.58 -7.40 54.34
N VAL A 17 7.07 -8.60 54.07
CA VAL A 17 6.66 -9.84 54.75
C VAL A 17 6.85 -9.76 56.27
N ALA A 18 7.93 -9.11 56.73
CA ALA A 18 8.20 -8.94 58.16
C ALA A 18 7.18 -8.01 58.88
N ARG A 19 6.55 -7.08 58.15
CA ARG A 19 5.55 -6.16 58.70
C ARG A 19 4.16 -6.80 58.73
N LEU A 20 3.82 -7.53 57.67
CA LEU A 20 2.56 -8.26 57.53
C LEU A 20 2.47 -9.46 58.47
N TYR A 21 3.55 -10.25 58.55
CA TYR A 21 3.60 -11.50 59.29
C TYR A 21 4.84 -11.59 60.19
N PRO A 22 4.91 -10.80 61.27
CA PRO A 22 6.08 -10.75 62.14
C PRO A 22 6.42 -12.12 62.76
N ARG A 23 5.41 -12.96 63.03
CA ARG A 23 5.60 -14.33 63.55
C ARG A 23 6.20 -15.29 62.52
N LEU A 24 5.80 -15.18 61.25
CA LEU A 24 6.35 -16.00 60.17
C LEU A 24 7.76 -15.56 59.79
N ALA A 25 8.05 -14.27 59.88
CA ALA A 25 9.40 -13.74 59.66
C ALA A 25 10.38 -14.13 60.78
N ALA A 26 9.92 -14.17 62.04
CA ALA A 26 10.73 -14.59 63.18
C ALA A 26 10.97 -16.11 63.25
N SER A 27 10.09 -16.92 62.67
CA SER A 27 10.22 -18.38 62.68
C SER A 27 9.68 -18.97 61.37
N PRO A 28 10.48 -18.94 60.29
CA PRO A 28 10.05 -19.45 59.00
C PRO A 28 9.91 -20.98 59.05
N PRO A 29 8.90 -21.55 58.35
CA PRO A 29 8.73 -22.99 58.27
C PRO A 29 9.93 -23.66 57.57
N PRO A 30 10.46 -24.78 58.09
CA PRO A 30 11.70 -25.39 57.61
C PRO A 30 11.65 -25.90 56.17
N ASN A 31 10.45 -26.17 55.64
CA ASN A 31 10.24 -26.79 54.33
C ASN A 31 9.63 -25.84 53.29
N LYS A 32 9.51 -24.54 53.57
CA LYS A 32 8.93 -23.57 52.62
C LYS A 32 9.70 -22.24 52.65
N PRO A 33 10.02 -21.65 51.49
CA PRO A 33 10.61 -20.32 51.44
C PRO A 33 9.62 -19.30 52.03
N LEU A 34 10.15 -18.28 52.70
CA LEU A 34 9.38 -17.27 53.43
C LEU A 34 8.31 -16.59 52.55
N ASP A 35 8.64 -16.30 51.29
CA ASP A 35 7.72 -15.67 50.34
C ASP A 35 6.48 -16.52 50.05
N VAL A 36 6.65 -17.85 49.92
CA VAL A 36 5.54 -18.77 49.63
C VAL A 36 4.67 -18.95 50.87
N ALA A 37 5.29 -19.02 52.06
CA ALA A 37 4.56 -19.07 53.32
C ALA A 37 3.75 -17.78 53.56
N ALA A 38 4.32 -16.62 53.24
CA ALA A 38 3.65 -15.33 53.33
C ALA A 38 2.47 -15.21 52.35
N ALA A 39 2.63 -15.68 51.11
CA ALA A 39 1.55 -15.69 50.13
C ALA A 39 0.38 -16.60 50.54
N GLU A 40 0.66 -17.76 51.15
CA GLU A 40 -0.37 -18.67 51.63
C GLU A 40 -1.14 -18.11 52.83
N ALA A 41 -0.43 -17.47 53.77
CA ALA A 41 -1.05 -16.76 54.89
C ALA A 41 -1.91 -15.59 54.39
N PHE A 42 -1.39 -14.81 53.44
CA PHE A 42 -2.11 -13.69 52.84
C PHE A 42 -3.37 -14.10 52.10
N ARG A 43 -3.35 -15.25 51.41
CA ARG A 43 -4.54 -15.82 50.78
C ARG A 43 -5.65 -16.17 51.79
N HIS A 44 -5.29 -16.57 53.01
CA HIS A 44 -6.26 -16.85 54.05
C HIS A 44 -6.82 -15.57 54.67
N ASP A 45 -6.00 -14.53 54.79
CA ASP A 45 -6.38 -13.27 55.44
C ASP A 45 -7.09 -12.27 54.52
N LEU A 46 -6.96 -12.42 53.19
CA LEU A 46 -7.70 -11.68 52.19
C LEU A 46 -9.04 -12.36 51.89
N SER A 47 -10.13 -11.65 52.12
CA SER A 47 -11.49 -12.08 51.78
C SER A 47 -12.09 -11.16 50.72
N VAL A 48 -12.63 -11.74 49.66
CA VAL A 48 -13.29 -11.03 48.56
C VAL A 48 -14.70 -11.57 48.42
N VAL A 49 -15.70 -10.73 48.76
CA VAL A 49 -17.10 -11.13 48.78
C VAL A 49 -17.93 -10.21 47.87
N PRO A 50 -18.61 -10.74 46.84
CA PRO A 50 -19.55 -9.95 46.05
C PRO A 50 -20.83 -9.70 46.85
N ILE A 51 -21.33 -8.46 46.84
CA ILE A 51 -22.61 -8.13 47.47
C ILE A 51 -23.73 -8.55 46.53
N LYS A 52 -24.58 -9.48 46.99
CA LYS A 52 -25.71 -10.03 46.21
C LYS A 52 -26.61 -8.91 45.68
N ALA A 53 -27.00 -9.02 44.41
CA ALA A 53 -27.86 -8.07 43.70
C ALA A 53 -27.27 -6.64 43.52
N SER A 54 -25.94 -6.51 43.55
CA SER A 54 -25.25 -5.24 43.26
C SER A 54 -23.97 -5.46 42.45
N ASN A 55 -23.42 -4.39 41.87
CA ASN A 55 -22.11 -4.38 41.20
C ASN A 55 -20.95 -4.04 42.16
N VAL A 56 -21.14 -4.27 43.46
CA VAL A 56 -20.17 -3.92 44.51
C VAL A 56 -19.47 -5.18 45.01
N ILE A 57 -18.15 -5.10 45.14
CA ILE A 57 -17.31 -6.15 45.72
C ILE A 57 -16.70 -5.60 47.01
N THR A 58 -16.86 -6.34 48.10
CA THR A 58 -16.20 -6.04 49.36
C THR A 58 -14.88 -6.79 49.42
N ILE A 59 -13.79 -6.06 49.66
CA ILE A 59 -12.46 -6.60 49.86
C ILE A 59 -12.05 -6.31 51.30
N SER A 60 -11.71 -7.34 52.06
CA SER A 60 -11.29 -7.23 53.46
C SER A 60 -9.95 -7.92 53.66
N VAL A 61 -9.04 -7.27 54.39
CA VAL A 61 -7.77 -7.85 54.83
C VAL A 61 -7.73 -7.91 56.34
N THR A 62 -7.39 -9.07 56.90
CA THR A 62 -7.21 -9.24 58.34
C THR A 62 -5.76 -9.07 58.73
N ASN A 63 -5.43 -8.17 59.65
CA ASN A 63 -4.09 -8.04 60.20
C ASN A 63 -4.10 -7.63 61.69
N PRO A 64 -3.12 -8.07 62.50
CA PRO A 64 -2.97 -7.61 63.89
C PRO A 64 -2.74 -6.10 64.04
N SER A 65 -2.10 -5.45 63.06
CA SER A 65 -1.83 -4.01 63.07
C SER A 65 -2.81 -3.25 62.18
N ARG A 66 -3.48 -2.25 62.74
CA ARG A 66 -4.42 -1.37 62.02
C ARG A 66 -3.76 -0.70 60.82
N GLN A 67 -2.56 -0.13 61.03
CA GLN A 67 -1.84 0.61 60.00
C GLN A 67 -1.39 -0.31 58.85
N VAL A 68 -0.94 -1.53 59.18
CA VAL A 68 -0.51 -2.51 58.18
C VAL A 68 -1.71 -3.05 57.40
N ALA A 69 -2.87 -3.29 58.05
CA ALA A 69 -4.09 -3.68 57.36
C ALA A 69 -4.51 -2.67 56.28
N VAL A 70 -4.56 -1.38 56.63
CA VAL A 70 -4.94 -0.30 55.69
C VAL A 70 -3.95 -0.22 54.53
N GLN A 71 -2.63 -0.17 54.82
CA GLN A 71 -1.59 -0.12 53.78
C GLN A 71 -1.62 -1.33 52.84
N THR A 72 -1.95 -2.51 53.39
CA THR A 72 -2.06 -3.74 52.60
C THR A 72 -3.29 -3.70 51.71
N LEU A 73 -4.43 -3.24 52.22
CA LEU A 73 -5.65 -3.09 51.43
C LEU A 73 -5.47 -2.06 50.30
N ASP A 74 -4.80 -0.94 50.57
CA ASP A 74 -4.39 0.04 49.54
C ASP A 74 -3.51 -0.60 48.45
N ALA A 75 -2.52 -1.39 48.84
CA ALA A 75 -1.65 -2.10 47.90
C ALA A 75 -2.44 -3.10 47.04
N VAL A 76 -3.37 -3.85 47.64
CA VAL A 76 -4.27 -4.76 46.91
C VAL A 76 -5.13 -3.99 45.90
N LEU A 77 -5.74 -2.88 46.30
CA LEU A 77 -6.61 -2.06 45.45
C LEU A 77 -5.84 -1.52 44.24
N ARG A 78 -4.65 -0.92 44.46
CA ARG A 78 -3.81 -0.42 43.37
C ARG A 78 -3.41 -1.51 42.39
N LYS A 79 -2.88 -2.64 42.88
CA LYS A 79 -2.49 -3.78 42.04
C LYS A 79 -3.67 -4.37 41.27
N PHE A 80 -4.85 -4.40 41.88
CA PHE A 80 -6.06 -4.85 41.22
C PHE A 80 -6.48 -3.91 40.08
N GLN A 81 -6.48 -2.59 40.32
CA GLN A 81 -6.80 -1.57 39.31
C GLN A 81 -5.81 -1.61 38.14
N ASP A 82 -4.50 -1.71 38.41
CA ASP A 82 -3.46 -1.82 37.39
C ASP A 82 -3.66 -3.05 36.52
N ARG A 83 -3.92 -4.21 37.15
CA ARG A 83 -4.10 -5.47 36.44
C ARG A 83 -5.43 -5.54 35.69
N HIS A 84 -6.47 -4.91 36.23
CA HIS A 84 -7.75 -4.76 35.53
C HIS A 84 -7.56 -3.91 34.28
N THR A 85 -6.82 -2.79 34.38
CA THR A 85 -6.44 -1.95 33.24
C THR A 85 -5.66 -2.73 32.19
N ALA A 86 -4.60 -3.44 32.58
CA ALA A 86 -3.78 -4.21 31.65
C ALA A 86 -4.55 -5.38 30.99
N ALA A 87 -5.42 -6.07 31.74
CA ALA A 87 -6.17 -7.22 31.23
C ALA A 87 -7.34 -6.84 30.33
N PHE A 88 -7.95 -5.67 30.53
CA PHE A 88 -9.14 -5.22 29.80
C PHE A 88 -8.88 -4.10 28.79
N SER A 89 -7.69 -3.49 28.77
CA SER A 89 -7.28 -2.61 27.66
C SER A 89 -7.11 -3.45 26.39
N ARG A 90 -7.87 -3.16 25.34
CA ARG A 90 -7.87 -3.95 24.09
C ARG A 90 -6.65 -3.70 23.18
N ASN A 91 -5.73 -2.82 23.59
CA ASN A 91 -4.43 -2.50 22.97
C ASN A 91 -4.45 -2.59 21.44
N ARG A 92 -5.32 -1.80 20.82
CA ARG A 92 -5.65 -1.87 19.40
C ARG A 92 -4.63 -1.14 18.53
N ALA A 93 -3.91 -0.17 19.08
CA ALA A 93 -2.95 0.67 18.34
C ALA A 93 -1.69 -0.06 17.81
N PRO A 94 -0.96 -0.89 18.60
CA PRO A 94 0.31 -1.49 18.14
C PRO A 94 0.25 -2.31 16.84
N PRO A 95 -0.75 -3.19 16.60
CA PRO A 95 -0.82 -3.92 15.33
C PRO A 95 -1.10 -2.99 14.14
N LEU A 96 -1.84 -1.90 14.33
CA LEU A 96 -2.07 -0.90 13.29
C LEU A 96 -0.80 -0.07 13.01
N GLU A 97 0.00 0.24 14.02
CA GLU A 97 1.30 0.91 13.86
C GLU A 97 2.27 0.07 13.05
N ALA A 98 2.34 -1.24 13.34
CA ALA A 98 3.17 -2.17 12.59
C ALA A 98 2.72 -2.27 11.12
N GLN A 99 1.41 -2.39 10.87
CA GLN A 99 0.86 -2.41 9.50
C GLN A 99 1.17 -1.10 8.76
N LEU A 100 0.97 0.05 9.41
CA LEU A 100 1.23 1.36 8.85
C LEU A 100 2.72 1.55 8.49
N ALA A 101 3.64 1.08 9.34
CA ALA A 101 5.07 1.12 9.05
C ALA A 101 5.41 0.31 7.80
N THR A 102 4.91 -0.93 7.70
CA THR A 102 5.09 -1.79 6.52
C THR A 102 4.50 -1.18 5.25
N THR A 103 3.28 -0.64 5.30
CA THR A 103 2.66 -0.01 4.12
C THR A 103 3.41 1.25 3.68
N ARG A 104 3.95 2.04 4.61
CA ARG A 104 4.79 3.21 4.29
C ARG A 104 6.09 2.80 3.62
N GLU A 105 6.74 1.75 4.09
CA GLU A 105 7.96 1.23 3.48
C GLU A 105 7.69 0.74 2.05
N GLN A 106 6.59 0.01 1.85
CA GLN A 106 6.13 -0.42 0.53
C GLN A 106 5.83 0.76 -0.40
N LEU A 107 5.14 1.79 0.10
CA LEU A 107 4.86 3.00 -0.67
C LEU A 107 6.16 3.68 -1.12
N ALA A 108 7.10 3.88 -0.19
CA ALA A 108 8.39 4.49 -0.48
C ALA A 108 9.25 3.65 -1.44
N ALA A 109 9.11 2.33 -1.44
CA ALA A 109 9.78 1.46 -2.41
C ALA A 109 9.18 1.61 -3.81
N VAL A 110 7.85 1.60 -3.94
CA VAL A 110 7.15 1.78 -5.23
C VAL A 110 7.38 3.18 -5.80
N GLU A 111 7.39 4.22 -4.96
CA GLU A 111 7.67 5.58 -5.40
C GLU A 111 9.10 5.75 -5.92
N ARG A 112 10.08 5.08 -5.28
CA ARG A 112 11.46 5.03 -5.77
C ARG A 112 11.56 4.28 -7.10
N GLU A 113 10.96 3.09 -7.19
CA GLU A 113 10.92 2.32 -8.44
C GLU A 113 10.28 3.14 -9.57
N ARG A 114 9.19 3.86 -9.28
CA ARG A 114 8.55 4.77 -10.24
C ARG A 114 9.49 5.88 -10.69
N ALA A 115 10.17 6.54 -9.77
CA ALA A 115 11.07 7.64 -10.09
C ALA A 115 12.28 7.16 -10.92
N GLU A 116 12.88 6.03 -10.55
CA GLU A 116 13.96 5.38 -11.29
C GLU A 116 13.51 5.01 -12.71
N TYR A 117 12.33 4.39 -12.84
CA TYR A 117 11.75 4.02 -14.12
C TYR A 117 11.45 5.22 -15.03
N GLN A 118 10.91 6.30 -14.45
CA GLN A 118 10.69 7.56 -15.18
C GLN A 118 11.99 8.20 -15.65
N ASN A 119 13.05 8.15 -14.83
CA ASN A 119 14.37 8.69 -15.16
C ASN A 119 15.06 7.88 -16.27
N GLU A 120 15.02 6.55 -16.17
CA GLU A 120 15.65 5.63 -17.14
C GLU A 120 15.05 5.80 -18.54
N LEU A 121 13.72 5.84 -18.63
CA LEU A 121 13.00 5.95 -19.90
C LEU A 121 12.65 7.40 -20.29
N ARG A 122 13.02 8.39 -19.47
CA ARG A 122 12.73 9.82 -19.67
C ARG A 122 11.24 10.13 -19.88
N LEU A 123 10.37 9.41 -19.15
CA LEU A 123 8.91 9.44 -19.28
C LEU A 123 8.25 10.53 -18.42
N PHE A 124 8.79 11.74 -18.40
CA PHE A 124 8.26 12.83 -17.57
C PHE A 124 7.00 13.49 -18.17
N ALA A 125 6.90 13.50 -19.49
CA ALA A 125 5.82 14.13 -20.26
C ALA A 125 5.37 13.19 -21.39
N ALA A 126 5.07 11.94 -21.03
CA ALA A 126 4.73 10.89 -21.99
C ALA A 126 3.52 11.24 -22.89
N PRO A 127 2.42 11.84 -22.37
CA PRO A 127 1.29 12.26 -23.22
C PRO A 127 1.67 13.29 -24.28
N GLU A 128 2.47 14.30 -23.91
CA GLU A 128 2.92 15.36 -24.79
C GLU A 128 3.90 14.83 -25.84
N GLN A 129 4.87 14.00 -25.41
CA GLN A 129 5.81 13.33 -26.31
C GLN A 129 5.08 12.45 -27.33
N ARG A 130 4.07 11.69 -26.89
CA ARG A 130 3.23 10.85 -27.75
C ARG A 130 2.49 11.70 -28.79
N SER A 131 1.87 12.79 -28.34
CA SER A 131 1.15 13.71 -29.23
C SER A 131 2.09 14.28 -30.30
N GLU A 132 3.30 14.70 -29.92
CA GLU A 132 4.27 15.23 -30.88
C GLU A 132 4.77 14.19 -31.87
N LEU A 133 5.07 12.97 -31.41
CA LEU A 133 5.47 11.87 -32.29
C LEU A 133 4.37 11.49 -33.29
N ILE A 134 3.10 11.45 -32.86
CA ILE A 134 1.96 11.20 -33.75
C ILE A 134 1.85 12.30 -34.80
N ARG A 135 1.97 13.58 -34.40
CA ARG A 135 1.94 14.72 -35.32
C ARG A 135 3.11 14.70 -36.30
N GLN A 136 4.32 14.39 -35.83
CA GLN A 136 5.49 14.24 -36.69
C GLN A 136 5.29 13.12 -37.72
N ARG A 137 4.88 11.93 -37.26
CA ARG A 137 4.60 10.79 -38.13
C ARG A 137 3.55 11.13 -39.19
N ALA A 138 2.48 11.83 -38.83
CA ALA A 138 1.45 12.26 -39.76
C ALA A 138 2.02 13.22 -40.83
N ARG A 139 2.79 14.22 -40.42
CA ARG A 139 3.46 15.15 -41.36
C ARG A 139 4.41 14.43 -42.32
N ASP A 140 5.20 13.48 -41.81
CA ASP A 140 6.13 12.70 -42.63
C ASP A 140 5.37 11.78 -43.60
N ALA A 141 4.24 11.20 -43.18
CA ALA A 141 3.38 10.38 -44.03
C ALA A 141 2.70 11.20 -45.14
N ASP A 142 2.21 12.41 -44.83
CA ASP A 142 1.64 13.32 -45.83
C ASP A 142 2.72 13.73 -46.86
N THR A 143 3.91 14.07 -46.39
CA THR A 143 5.05 14.44 -47.26
C THR A 143 5.53 13.26 -48.10
N LEU A 144 5.47 12.03 -47.56
CA LEU A 144 5.79 10.80 -48.29
C LEU A 144 4.79 10.57 -49.42
N LEU A 145 3.49 10.72 -49.14
CA LEU A 145 2.44 10.57 -50.14
C LEU A 145 2.62 11.57 -51.29
N GLU A 146 2.91 12.83 -50.98
CA GLU A 146 3.19 13.86 -51.99
C GLU A 146 4.41 13.49 -52.85
N ALA A 147 5.52 13.07 -52.23
CA ALA A 147 6.73 12.66 -52.95
C ALA A 147 6.50 11.41 -53.83
N GLU A 148 5.68 10.45 -53.39
CA GLU A 148 5.31 9.27 -54.18
C GLU A 148 4.43 9.65 -55.39
N ILE A 149 3.50 10.60 -55.23
CA ILE A 149 2.69 11.16 -56.32
C ILE A 149 3.59 11.88 -57.34
N ASP A 150 4.46 12.77 -56.89
CA ASP A 150 5.39 13.51 -57.76
C ASP A 150 6.28 12.57 -58.56
N ARG A 151 6.80 11.53 -57.89
CA ARG A 151 7.62 10.50 -58.52
C ARG A 151 6.82 9.77 -59.59
N ALA A 152 5.58 9.37 -59.31
CA ALA A 152 4.73 8.69 -60.28
C ALA A 152 4.45 9.58 -61.50
N VAL A 153 4.13 10.87 -61.29
CA VAL A 153 3.87 11.85 -62.36
C VAL A 153 5.11 12.05 -63.23
N LEU A 154 6.27 12.32 -62.63
CA LEU A 154 7.53 12.54 -63.35
C LEU A 154 8.01 11.28 -64.08
N THR A 155 7.80 10.10 -63.50
CA THR A 155 8.09 8.81 -64.16
C THR A 155 7.24 8.64 -65.42
N LYS A 156 5.94 8.94 -65.38
CA LYS A 156 5.07 8.88 -66.56
C LYS A 156 5.44 9.95 -67.60
N ARG A 157 5.78 11.16 -67.16
CA ARG A 157 6.20 12.25 -68.04
C ARG A 157 7.51 11.93 -68.78
N THR A 158 8.52 11.43 -68.07
CA THR A 158 9.81 11.03 -68.68
C THR A 158 9.63 9.90 -69.68
N ALA A 159 8.82 8.88 -69.38
CA ALA A 159 8.49 7.81 -70.31
C ALA A 159 7.75 8.32 -71.57
N PHE A 160 6.82 9.25 -71.41
CA PHE A 160 6.13 9.89 -72.53
C PHE A 160 7.11 10.69 -73.41
N LEU A 161 7.95 11.55 -72.80
CA LEU A 161 8.94 12.37 -73.50
C LEU A 161 9.96 11.51 -74.26
N GLN A 162 10.45 10.41 -73.65
CA GLN A 162 11.31 9.42 -74.33
C GLN A 162 10.63 8.82 -75.56
N THR A 163 9.36 8.43 -75.44
CA THR A 163 8.60 7.85 -76.55
C THR A 163 8.41 8.86 -77.69
N GLN A 164 8.12 10.12 -77.38
CA GLN A 164 7.98 11.18 -78.39
C GLN A 164 9.32 11.51 -79.05
N LEU A 165 10.40 11.61 -78.28
CA LEU A 165 11.73 11.88 -78.81
C LEU A 165 12.20 10.78 -79.78
N GLY A 166 11.82 9.52 -79.54
CA GLY A 166 12.12 8.41 -80.45
C GLY A 166 11.32 8.40 -81.75
N ARG A 167 10.24 9.19 -81.86
CA ARG A 167 9.42 9.33 -83.08
C ARG A 167 9.81 10.53 -83.92
N GLU A 168 10.50 11.50 -83.35
CA GLU A 168 10.91 12.73 -84.02
C GLU A 168 12.26 12.54 -84.73
N PRO A 169 12.40 12.91 -86.02
CA PRO A 169 13.68 12.89 -86.70
C PRO A 169 14.60 13.97 -86.13
N GLU A 170 15.90 13.65 -86.00
CA GLU A 170 16.90 14.57 -85.42
C GLU A 170 17.14 15.80 -86.30
N HIS A 171 16.95 15.67 -87.62
CA HIS A 171 17.09 16.73 -88.60
C HIS A 171 15.83 16.86 -89.44
N VAL A 172 15.39 18.09 -89.66
CA VAL A 172 14.27 18.43 -90.57
C VAL A 172 14.78 19.30 -91.70
N ARG A 173 14.14 19.20 -92.87
CA ARG A 173 14.46 20.09 -94.01
C ARG A 173 13.88 21.46 -93.70
N LEU A 174 14.74 22.48 -93.63
CA LEU A 174 14.34 23.84 -93.28
C LEU A 174 13.87 24.63 -94.50
N GLN A 175 14.55 24.48 -95.65
CA GLN A 175 14.23 25.14 -96.91
C GLN A 175 14.74 24.30 -98.08
N THR A 176 13.91 24.18 -99.13
CA THR A 176 14.36 23.81 -100.48
C THR A 176 14.50 25.12 -101.24
N VAL A 177 15.73 25.56 -101.50
CA VAL A 177 15.93 26.68 -102.40
C VAL A 177 16.17 26.07 -103.78
N ASP A 178 15.16 26.16 -104.64
CA ASP A 178 15.32 25.90 -106.07
C ASP A 178 16.10 27.10 -106.65
N GLN A 179 17.43 27.01 -106.64
CA GLN A 179 18.26 27.95 -107.37
C GLN A 179 18.50 27.37 -108.76
N ASP A 180 18.06 28.09 -109.79
CA ASP A 180 18.56 27.83 -111.14
C ASP A 180 20.08 27.98 -111.09
N SER A 181 20.81 26.91 -111.41
CA SER A 181 22.27 26.95 -111.37
C SER A 181 22.78 28.09 -112.27
N THR A 182 23.91 28.70 -111.93
CA THR A 182 24.53 29.74 -112.78
C THR A 182 24.68 29.26 -114.22
N PHE A 183 24.94 27.96 -114.40
CA PHE A 183 24.97 27.28 -115.69
C PHE A 183 23.61 27.26 -116.40
N THR A 184 22.51 27.03 -115.69
CA THR A 184 21.14 27.11 -116.23
C THR A 184 20.81 28.53 -116.67
N GLN A 185 21.11 29.54 -115.84
CA GLN A 185 20.88 30.95 -116.18
C GLN A 185 21.71 31.40 -117.39
N GLU A 186 22.97 30.97 -117.48
CA GLU A 186 23.85 31.29 -118.60
C GLU A 186 23.44 30.57 -119.89
N ALA A 187 22.99 29.31 -119.79
CA ALA A 187 22.42 28.57 -120.91
C ALA A 187 21.14 29.24 -121.45
N GLU A 188 20.23 29.69 -120.58
CA GLU A 188 19.02 30.41 -120.97
C GLU A 188 19.33 31.76 -121.65
N ARG A 189 20.27 32.54 -121.11
CA ARG A 189 20.73 33.79 -121.75
C ARG A 189 21.33 33.53 -123.13
N ARG A 190 22.11 32.45 -123.28
CA ARG A 190 22.72 32.07 -124.56
C ARG A 190 21.66 31.64 -125.59
N VAL A 191 20.61 30.94 -125.17
CA VAL A 191 19.45 30.62 -126.01
C VAL A 191 18.73 31.90 -126.45
N GLN A 192 18.50 32.85 -125.54
CA GLN A 192 17.87 34.14 -125.87
C GLN A 192 18.70 34.94 -126.88
N ALA A 193 20.00 35.11 -126.65
CA ALA A 193 20.89 35.83 -127.57
C ALA A 193 20.94 35.18 -128.97
N LEU A 194 20.95 33.84 -129.05
CA LEU A 194 20.92 33.13 -130.33
C LEU A 194 19.56 33.23 -131.04
N ARG A 195 18.44 33.32 -130.29
CA ARG A 195 17.11 33.60 -130.87
C ARG A 195 17.03 35.01 -131.43
N GLU A 196 17.56 36.00 -130.73
CA GLU A 196 17.61 37.39 -131.20
C GLU A 196 18.46 37.50 -132.47
N GLN A 197 19.65 36.89 -132.47
CA GLN A 197 20.54 36.85 -133.64
C GLN A 197 19.86 36.13 -134.83
N GLN A 198 19.10 35.06 -134.58
CA GLN A 198 18.33 34.38 -135.61
C GLN A 198 17.23 35.30 -136.18
N GLN A 199 16.49 36.02 -135.34
CA GLN A 199 15.45 36.96 -135.78
C GLN A 199 16.04 38.09 -136.64
N GLU A 200 17.18 38.67 -136.25
CA GLU A 200 17.86 39.69 -137.04
C GLU A 200 18.32 39.16 -138.41
N MET A 201 18.81 37.92 -138.47
CA MET A 201 19.22 37.29 -139.73
C MET A 201 18.02 36.94 -140.62
N LEU A 202 16.87 36.59 -140.04
CA LEU A 202 15.63 36.31 -140.77
C LEU A 202 14.99 37.55 -141.40
N VAL A 203 15.31 38.76 -140.92
CA VAL A 203 14.92 40.02 -141.57
C VAL A 203 15.68 40.22 -142.90
N LYS A 204 16.92 39.73 -142.98
CA LYS A 204 17.82 39.98 -144.13
C LYS A 204 17.98 38.78 -145.06
N TYR A 205 17.65 37.58 -144.60
CA TYR A 205 17.86 36.34 -145.34
C TYR A 205 16.63 35.42 -145.22
N PRO A 206 16.20 34.76 -146.31
CA PRO A 206 15.08 33.82 -146.25
C PRO A 206 15.43 32.60 -145.37
N PRO A 207 14.43 31.99 -144.70
CA PRO A 207 14.63 30.97 -143.65
C PRO A 207 15.39 29.69 -144.07
N GLY A 208 15.59 29.46 -145.37
CA GLY A 208 16.38 28.35 -145.93
C GLY A 208 17.80 28.72 -146.39
N SER A 209 18.27 29.94 -146.11
CA SER A 209 19.61 30.40 -146.53
C SER A 209 20.73 29.64 -145.82
N ARG A 210 21.77 29.27 -146.56
CA ARG A 210 23.00 28.65 -146.00
C ARG A 210 23.67 29.48 -144.91
N LEU A 211 23.40 30.80 -144.88
CA LEU A 211 23.93 31.72 -143.88
C LEU A 211 23.21 31.63 -142.51
N ILE A 212 21.98 31.08 -142.45
CA ILE A 212 21.19 30.95 -141.21
C ILE A 212 21.33 29.55 -140.58
N ALA A 213 21.66 28.54 -141.39
CA ALA A 213 21.90 27.16 -140.95
C ALA A 213 22.85 27.02 -139.73
N PRO A 214 24.02 27.71 -139.65
CA PRO A 214 24.89 27.62 -138.48
C PRO A 214 24.24 28.21 -137.21
N THR A 215 23.47 29.30 -137.31
CA THR A 215 22.76 29.91 -136.18
C THR A 215 21.62 29.03 -135.69
N GLN A 216 20.89 28.37 -136.59
CA GLN A 216 19.86 27.39 -136.25
C GLN A 216 20.45 26.16 -135.54
N ALA A 217 21.57 25.64 -136.03
CA ALA A 217 22.27 24.53 -135.39
C ALA A 217 22.81 24.92 -133.99
N ALA A 218 23.34 26.14 -133.85
CA ALA A 218 23.80 26.67 -132.58
C ALA A 218 22.66 26.87 -131.58
N LEU A 219 21.49 27.34 -132.03
CA LEU A 219 20.30 27.50 -131.19
C LEU A 219 19.76 26.14 -130.72
N ALA A 220 19.64 25.16 -131.62
CA ALA A 220 19.19 23.82 -131.26
C ALA A 220 20.14 23.14 -130.24
N ALA A 221 21.46 23.33 -130.41
CA ALA A 221 22.45 22.84 -129.46
C ALA A 221 22.36 23.56 -128.11
N ALA A 222 22.13 24.87 -128.10
CA ALA A 222 21.95 25.66 -126.88
C ALA A 222 20.65 25.31 -126.14
N GLU A 223 19.55 25.07 -126.86
CA GLU A 223 18.27 24.63 -126.28
C GLU A 223 18.38 23.23 -125.68
N GLN A 224 19.10 22.30 -126.34
CA GLN A 224 19.40 20.99 -125.77
C GLN A 224 20.31 21.07 -124.53
N ALA A 225 21.29 21.99 -124.52
CA ALA A 225 22.14 22.22 -123.35
C ALA A 225 21.35 22.80 -122.18
N ALA A 226 20.43 23.74 -122.44
CA ALA A 226 19.52 24.30 -121.44
C ALA A 226 18.53 23.26 -120.90
N ALA A 227 17.98 22.40 -121.76
CA ALA A 227 17.09 21.31 -121.34
C ALA A 227 17.79 20.22 -120.50
N ARG A 228 19.10 20.02 -120.73
CA ARG A 228 19.93 19.11 -119.94
C ARG A 228 20.44 19.73 -118.64
N ALA A 229 20.41 21.06 -118.51
CA ALA A 229 20.76 21.76 -117.28
C ALA A 229 19.67 21.51 -116.23
N LYS A 230 19.85 20.47 -115.40
CA LYS A 230 18.93 20.14 -114.31
C LYS A 230 18.92 21.27 -113.27
N ARG A 231 17.73 21.73 -112.88
CA ARG A 231 17.55 22.53 -111.66
C ARG A 231 18.12 21.74 -110.49
N THR A 232 19.09 22.31 -109.80
CA THR A 232 19.74 21.67 -108.65
C THR A 232 19.08 22.25 -107.41
N SER A 233 18.22 21.46 -106.77
CA SER A 233 17.61 21.82 -105.51
C SER A 233 18.57 21.49 -104.37
N ALA A 234 19.09 22.54 -103.71
CA ALA A 234 19.86 22.39 -102.49
C ALA A 234 18.88 22.40 -101.30
N ALA A 235 18.64 21.23 -100.71
CA ALA A 235 17.88 21.14 -99.47
C ALA A 235 18.83 21.42 -98.29
N THR A 236 18.60 22.51 -97.56
CA THR A 236 19.32 22.78 -96.32
C THR A 236 18.63 22.02 -95.19
N THR A 237 19.32 21.05 -94.60
CA THR A 237 18.88 20.37 -93.38
C THR A 237 19.33 21.17 -92.16
N GLY A 238 18.47 21.26 -91.15
CA GLY A 238 18.82 21.83 -89.87
C GLY A 238 18.31 20.99 -88.71
N ILE A 239 18.76 21.36 -87.51
CA ILE A 239 18.40 20.66 -86.27
C ILE A 239 16.90 20.83 -86.03
N ASN A 240 16.24 19.73 -85.67
CA ASN A 240 14.83 19.78 -85.26
C ASN A 240 14.71 20.49 -83.89
N SER A 241 14.15 21.71 -83.90
CA SER A 241 13.95 22.48 -82.66
C SER A 241 13.01 21.79 -81.67
N VAL A 242 12.04 21.00 -82.16
CA VAL A 242 11.11 20.22 -81.32
C VAL A 242 11.88 19.12 -80.59
N ALA A 243 12.79 18.41 -81.27
CA ALA A 243 13.63 17.39 -80.65
C ALA A 243 14.54 17.96 -79.57
N VAL A 244 15.08 19.17 -79.78
CA VAL A 244 15.89 19.88 -78.77
C VAL A 244 15.06 20.22 -77.53
N THR A 245 13.85 20.75 -77.71
CA THR A 245 12.94 21.06 -76.60
C THR A 245 12.55 19.79 -75.83
N LEU A 246 12.14 18.71 -76.52
CA LEU A 246 11.79 17.44 -75.89
C LEU A 246 12.95 16.84 -75.09
N ARG A 247 14.18 16.94 -75.62
CA ARG A 247 15.39 16.47 -74.94
C ARG A 247 15.69 17.31 -73.70
N THR A 248 15.51 18.63 -73.78
CA THR A 248 15.64 19.53 -72.63
C THR A 248 14.62 19.21 -71.54
N ASP A 249 13.35 19.03 -71.90
CA ASP A 249 12.28 18.65 -70.98
C ASP A 249 12.51 17.28 -70.34
N LEU A 250 13.09 16.34 -71.09
CA LEU A 250 13.45 15.02 -70.56
C LEU A 250 14.55 15.14 -69.49
N TYR A 251 15.59 15.93 -69.75
CA TYR A 251 16.67 16.14 -68.79
C TYR A 251 16.20 16.87 -67.53
N THR A 252 15.37 17.92 -67.67
CA THR A 252 14.83 18.64 -66.52
C THR A 252 13.88 17.77 -65.68
N SER A 253 13.03 16.97 -66.33
CA SER A 253 12.15 16.01 -65.64
C SER A 253 12.94 14.89 -64.96
N GLY A 254 13.98 14.36 -65.61
CA GLY A 254 14.86 13.34 -65.04
C GLY A 254 15.68 13.86 -63.86
N ALA A 255 16.20 15.08 -63.95
CA ALA A 255 16.91 15.74 -62.84
C ALA A 255 15.98 15.99 -61.63
N SER A 256 14.70 16.28 -61.88
CA SER A 256 13.70 16.44 -60.81
C SER A 256 13.27 15.11 -60.20
N LEU A 257 13.28 14.02 -60.98
CA LEU A 257 12.93 12.67 -60.52
C LEU A 257 14.03 12.04 -59.65
N ALA A 258 15.30 12.25 -60.01
CA ALA A 258 16.46 11.64 -59.33
C ALA A 258 16.48 11.79 -57.79
N PRO A 259 16.23 12.96 -57.19
CA PRO A 259 16.24 13.09 -55.73
C PRO A 259 15.02 12.48 -55.02
N LEU A 260 13.92 12.21 -55.73
CA LEU A 260 12.67 11.76 -55.11
C LEU A 260 12.79 10.35 -54.51
N ASP A 261 13.56 9.45 -55.14
CA ASP A 261 13.80 8.11 -54.59
C ASP A 261 14.50 8.17 -53.22
N SER A 262 15.51 9.03 -53.10
CA SER A 262 16.22 9.24 -51.83
C SER A 262 15.32 9.91 -50.79
N LYS A 263 14.53 10.93 -51.19
CA LYS A 263 13.55 11.59 -50.29
C LYS A 263 12.52 10.59 -49.74
N ILE A 264 11.97 9.73 -50.60
CA ILE A 264 11.02 8.68 -50.22
C ILE A 264 11.65 7.70 -49.22
N ALA A 265 12.88 7.23 -49.47
CA ALA A 265 13.57 6.33 -48.56
C ALA A 265 13.78 6.98 -47.19
N MET A 266 14.26 8.22 -47.14
CA MET A 266 14.45 8.98 -45.90
C MET A 266 13.16 9.17 -45.12
N LEU A 267 12.05 9.47 -45.80
CA LEU A 267 10.74 9.64 -45.16
C LEU A 267 10.20 8.31 -44.60
N LYS A 268 10.40 7.19 -45.32
CA LYS A 268 10.04 5.86 -44.82
C LYS A 268 10.83 5.50 -43.56
N ASP A 269 12.13 5.79 -43.54
CA ASP A 269 12.98 5.58 -42.36
C ASP A 269 12.56 6.48 -41.19
N ALA A 270 12.20 7.74 -41.46
CA ALA A 270 11.70 8.68 -40.44
C ALA A 270 10.37 8.23 -39.81
N ILE A 271 9.44 7.71 -40.62
CA ILE A 271 8.17 7.14 -40.14
C ILE A 271 8.45 5.90 -39.30
N ALA A 272 9.30 4.98 -39.76
CA ALA A 272 9.66 3.77 -39.02
C ALA A 272 10.34 4.10 -37.67
N ALA A 273 11.21 5.11 -37.65
CA ALA A 273 11.84 5.58 -36.41
C ALA A 273 10.82 6.22 -35.44
N SER A 274 9.81 6.93 -35.96
CA SER A 274 8.72 7.46 -35.14
C SER A 274 7.84 6.35 -34.58
N ASP A 275 7.56 5.30 -35.36
CA ASP A 275 6.80 4.12 -34.93
C ASP A 275 7.53 3.31 -33.85
N ASP A 276 8.84 3.12 -33.98
CA ASP A 276 9.67 2.48 -32.95
C ASP A 276 9.66 3.29 -31.64
N LYS A 277 9.80 4.62 -31.72
CA LYS A 277 9.69 5.51 -30.54
C LYS A 277 8.32 5.44 -29.90
N LEU A 278 7.23 5.46 -30.67
CA LEU A 278 5.86 5.33 -30.16
C LEU A 278 5.64 3.98 -29.47
N THR A 279 6.18 2.90 -30.02
CA THR A 279 6.08 1.55 -29.43
C THR A 279 6.84 1.49 -28.10
N LYS A 280 8.07 1.99 -28.05
CA LYS A 280 8.87 2.08 -26.81
C LYS A 280 8.19 2.94 -25.75
N LEU A 281 7.63 4.08 -26.16
CA LEU A 281 6.88 4.98 -25.28
C LEU A 281 5.65 4.26 -24.70
N THR A 282 4.84 3.62 -25.55
CA THR A 282 3.63 2.90 -25.13
C THR A 282 3.93 1.76 -24.17
N ASN A 283 4.96 0.96 -24.46
CA ASN A 283 5.38 -0.13 -23.58
C ASN A 283 5.87 0.41 -22.22
N GLY A 284 6.56 1.55 -22.23
CA GLY A 284 6.96 2.28 -21.04
C GLY A 284 5.75 2.76 -20.21
N GLU A 285 4.76 3.35 -20.86
CA GLU A 285 3.54 3.86 -20.21
C GLU A 285 2.76 2.77 -19.46
N ILE A 286 2.72 1.53 -19.97
CA ILE A 286 2.00 0.42 -19.33
C ILE A 286 2.57 0.13 -17.93
N ARG A 287 3.89 0.00 -17.83
CA ARG A 287 4.55 -0.28 -16.55
C ARG A 287 4.45 0.92 -15.61
N LEU A 288 4.58 2.14 -16.14
CA LEU A 288 4.42 3.35 -15.36
C LEU A 288 3.00 3.48 -14.77
N LEU A 289 1.97 3.11 -15.54
CA LEU A 289 0.58 3.08 -15.08
C LEU A 289 0.37 2.08 -13.95
N ASP A 290 0.96 0.88 -14.04
CA ASP A 290 0.93 -0.11 -12.94
C ASP A 290 1.59 0.45 -11.67
N LEU A 291 2.77 1.07 -11.78
CA LEU A 291 3.45 1.70 -10.65
C LEU A 291 2.64 2.85 -10.03
N ASN A 292 2.00 3.69 -10.86
CA ASN A 292 1.11 4.74 -10.38
C ASN A 292 -0.08 4.17 -9.62
N ARG A 293 -0.77 3.16 -10.18
CA ARG A 293 -1.91 2.52 -9.50
C ARG A 293 -1.51 1.89 -8.17
N ARG A 294 -0.35 1.24 -8.10
CA ARG A 294 0.18 0.66 -6.85
C ARG A 294 0.50 1.75 -5.83
N ALA A 295 1.14 2.84 -6.25
CA ALA A 295 1.44 3.98 -5.38
C ALA A 295 0.15 4.63 -4.84
N GLU A 296 -0.84 4.87 -5.69
CA GLU A 296 -2.14 5.41 -5.29
C GLU A 296 -2.88 4.50 -4.31
N GLN A 297 -2.89 3.19 -4.57
CA GLN A 297 -3.50 2.20 -3.68
C GLN A 297 -2.81 2.17 -2.31
N LEU A 298 -1.47 2.17 -2.27
CA LEU A 298 -0.70 2.19 -1.04
C LEU A 298 -0.84 3.51 -0.28
N ALA A 299 -0.92 4.63 -0.99
CA ALA A 299 -1.19 5.95 -0.39
C ALA A 299 -2.58 6.00 0.24
N ALA A 300 -3.61 5.52 -0.46
CA ALA A 300 -4.97 5.41 0.07
C ALA A 300 -5.04 4.48 1.29
N THR A 301 -4.36 3.33 1.22
CA THR A 301 -4.26 2.38 2.35
C THR A 301 -3.55 3.01 3.54
N THR A 302 -2.46 3.74 3.31
CA THR A 302 -1.71 4.46 4.34
C THR A 302 -2.59 5.52 5.02
N ALA A 303 -3.35 6.30 4.25
CA ALA A 303 -4.28 7.29 4.78
C ALA A 303 -5.39 6.62 5.63
N ALA A 304 -5.97 5.53 5.14
CA ALA A 304 -6.99 4.78 5.88
C ALA A 304 -6.45 4.16 7.18
N LEU A 305 -5.23 3.60 7.16
CA LEU A 305 -4.57 3.06 8.36
C LEU A 305 -4.23 4.15 9.37
N ASN A 306 -3.77 5.32 8.91
CA ASN A 306 -3.55 6.47 9.80
C ASN A 306 -4.84 6.88 10.51
N GLN A 307 -5.96 6.97 9.79
CA GLN A 307 -7.25 7.31 10.40
C GLN A 307 -7.66 6.26 11.44
N ARG A 308 -7.57 4.98 11.08
CA ARG A 308 -7.87 3.87 12.00
C ARG A 308 -6.96 3.87 13.23
N LEU A 309 -5.69 4.24 13.08
CA LEU A 309 -4.76 4.35 14.19
C LEU A 309 -5.16 5.47 15.15
N ILE A 310 -5.57 6.64 14.63
CA ILE A 310 -6.07 7.75 15.45
C ILE A 310 -7.31 7.30 16.23
N ASP A 311 -8.28 6.68 15.54
CA ASP A 311 -9.50 6.17 16.17
C ASP A 311 -9.20 5.09 17.23
N ALA A 312 -8.27 4.18 16.94
CA ALA A 312 -7.85 3.12 17.85
C ALA A 312 -7.16 3.68 19.11
N ARG A 313 -6.27 4.67 18.94
CA ARG A 313 -5.62 5.36 20.06
C ARG A 313 -6.64 6.08 20.94
N PHE A 314 -7.59 6.79 20.32
CA PHE A 314 -8.68 7.45 21.04
C PHE A 314 -9.54 6.44 21.84
N LEU A 315 -9.90 5.31 21.24
CA LEU A 315 -10.63 4.25 21.93
C LEU A 315 -9.81 3.59 23.04
N ASP A 316 -8.52 3.35 22.83
CA ASP A 316 -7.62 2.80 23.85
C ASP A 316 -7.47 3.78 25.03
N ASP A 317 -7.42 5.09 24.77
CA ASP A 317 -7.39 6.13 25.82
C ASP A 317 -8.74 6.24 26.56
N LEU A 318 -9.87 6.13 25.86
CA LEU A 318 -11.19 6.03 26.47
C LEU A 318 -11.35 4.76 27.30
N ASP A 319 -10.89 3.62 26.80
CA ASP A 319 -10.92 2.35 27.52
C ASP A 319 -10.02 2.46 28.76
N ARG A 320 -8.81 3.05 28.68
CA ARG A 320 -7.98 3.33 29.88
C ARG A 320 -8.71 4.22 30.89
N ALA A 321 -9.35 5.29 30.42
CA ALA A 321 -10.12 6.19 31.29
C ALA A 321 -11.35 5.49 31.92
N ARG A 322 -12.05 4.63 31.18
CA ARG A 322 -13.21 3.86 31.66
C ARG A 322 -12.84 2.64 32.50
N VAL A 323 -11.70 2.01 32.26
CA VAL A 323 -11.20 0.92 33.12
C VAL A 323 -10.70 1.48 34.47
N GLY A 324 -10.41 2.78 34.52
CA GLY A 324 -10.35 3.57 35.76
C GLY A 324 -11.70 3.73 36.51
N SER A 325 -12.82 3.24 35.97
CA SER A 325 -14.14 3.28 36.63
C SER A 325 -14.32 2.22 37.74
N LEU A 326 -13.24 1.60 38.23
CA LEU A 326 -13.23 0.99 39.56
C LEU A 326 -13.15 2.10 40.61
N THR A 327 -14.28 2.74 40.88
CA THR A 327 -14.36 3.77 41.92
C THR A 327 -14.39 3.09 43.29
N VAL A 328 -13.45 3.46 44.16
CA VAL A 328 -13.46 3.05 45.56
C VAL A 328 -14.65 3.75 46.22
N ILE A 329 -15.66 2.98 46.63
CA ILE A 329 -16.87 3.53 47.27
C ILE A 329 -16.57 3.96 48.70
N GLU A 330 -15.68 3.22 49.37
CA GLU A 330 -15.25 3.45 50.76
C GLU A 330 -13.74 3.26 50.81
N ASP A 331 -13.02 4.30 51.24
CA ASP A 331 -11.56 4.23 51.40
C ASP A 331 -11.18 3.19 52.46
N PRO A 332 -10.00 2.54 52.34
CA PRO A 332 -9.53 1.56 53.32
C PRO A 332 -9.47 2.12 54.74
N ASP A 333 -10.47 1.77 55.56
CA ASP A 333 -10.44 1.97 57.01
C ASP A 333 -10.44 0.63 57.74
N ALA A 334 -9.90 0.66 58.95
CA ALA A 334 -9.82 -0.49 59.82
C ALA A 334 -10.70 -0.26 61.05
N ALA A 335 -11.58 -1.23 61.30
CA ALA A 335 -12.54 -1.17 62.39
C ALA A 335 -11.85 -0.95 63.75
N PHE A 336 -12.41 -0.04 64.56
CA PHE A 336 -11.94 0.25 65.92
C PHE A 336 -12.14 -0.94 66.89
N LYS A 337 -13.01 -1.90 66.54
CA LYS A 337 -13.28 -3.11 67.35
C LYS A 337 -12.63 -4.33 66.70
N PRO A 338 -11.94 -5.20 67.48
CA PRO A 338 -11.36 -6.43 66.97
C PRO A 338 -12.42 -7.35 66.34
N VAL A 339 -12.19 -7.76 65.09
CA VAL A 339 -13.09 -8.63 64.33
C VAL A 339 -12.92 -10.11 64.72
N TYR A 340 -11.74 -10.47 65.24
CA TYR A 340 -11.37 -11.82 65.70
C TYR A 340 -10.49 -11.72 66.96
N PRO A 341 -10.56 -12.66 67.92
CA PRO A 341 -11.48 -13.80 68.05
C PRO A 341 -12.87 -13.41 68.59
N ARG A 342 -13.93 -14.12 68.13
CA ARG A 342 -15.30 -13.95 68.62
C ARG A 342 -15.43 -14.53 70.04
N LYS A 343 -15.31 -13.68 71.07
CA LYS A 343 -15.37 -14.08 72.49
C LYS A 343 -16.60 -14.92 72.84
N SER A 344 -17.74 -14.68 72.18
CA SER A 344 -18.98 -15.44 72.37
C SER A 344 -18.88 -16.91 71.92
N LEU A 345 -18.18 -17.20 70.83
CA LEU A 345 -18.01 -18.57 70.34
C LEU A 345 -17.16 -19.40 71.31
N PHE A 346 -16.08 -18.80 71.82
CA PHE A 346 -15.23 -19.42 72.84
C PHE A 346 -15.97 -19.62 74.17
N LEU A 347 -16.83 -18.68 74.56
CA LEU A 347 -17.67 -18.82 75.74
C LEU A 347 -18.69 -19.95 75.58
N LEU A 348 -19.34 -20.06 74.42
CA LEU A 348 -20.28 -21.15 74.12
C LEU A 348 -19.58 -22.52 74.10
N ALA A 349 -18.40 -22.60 73.46
CA ALA A 349 -17.60 -23.82 73.44
C ALA A 349 -17.14 -24.21 74.85
N GLY A 350 -16.70 -23.25 75.66
CA GLY A 350 -16.33 -23.47 77.06
C GLY A 350 -17.50 -23.98 77.91
N LEU A 351 -18.70 -23.40 77.72
CA LEU A 351 -19.93 -23.85 78.40
C LEU A 351 -20.28 -25.30 78.00
N ALA A 352 -20.24 -25.61 76.70
CA ALA A 352 -20.54 -26.95 76.20
C ALA A 352 -19.56 -28.00 76.75
N ILE A 353 -18.26 -27.69 76.74
CA ILE A 353 -17.23 -28.55 77.32
C ILE A 353 -17.44 -28.72 78.83
N GLY A 354 -17.77 -27.63 79.54
CA GLY A 354 -18.05 -27.66 80.97
C GLY A 354 -19.24 -28.55 81.33
N LEU A 355 -20.33 -28.47 80.56
CA LEU A 355 -21.50 -29.34 80.74
C LEU A 355 -21.17 -30.81 80.48
N LEU A 356 -20.41 -31.10 79.42
CA LEU A 356 -19.95 -32.47 79.13
C LEU A 356 -19.07 -33.01 80.25
N PHE A 357 -18.13 -32.21 80.76
CA PHE A 357 -17.26 -32.62 81.87
C PHE A 357 -18.03 -32.84 83.17
N SER A 358 -19.00 -31.96 83.49
CA SER A 358 -19.87 -32.12 84.66
C SER A 358 -20.74 -33.37 84.58
N SER A 359 -21.30 -33.66 83.40
CA SER A 359 -22.09 -34.86 83.17
C SER A 359 -21.23 -36.12 83.30
N LEU A 360 -20.02 -36.11 82.74
CA LEU A 360 -19.07 -37.22 82.84
C LEU A 360 -18.63 -37.48 84.30
N LEU A 361 -18.31 -36.43 85.05
CA LEU A 361 -17.99 -36.52 86.49
C LEU A 361 -19.15 -37.07 87.30
N LEU A 362 -20.39 -36.64 87.02
CA LEU A 362 -21.59 -37.17 87.67
C LEU A 362 -21.77 -38.67 87.38
N LEU A 363 -21.54 -39.09 86.14
CA LEU A 363 -21.65 -40.49 85.72
C LEU A 363 -20.61 -41.36 86.42
N ILE A 364 -19.36 -40.90 86.52
CA ILE A 364 -18.29 -41.57 87.28
C ILE A 364 -18.63 -41.65 88.76
N ALA A 365 -19.16 -40.56 89.35
CA ALA A 365 -19.57 -40.54 90.75
C ALA A 365 -20.75 -41.50 91.02
N LEU A 366 -21.66 -41.69 90.07
CA LEU A 366 -22.77 -42.64 90.18
C LEU A 366 -22.32 -44.10 90.02
N THR A 367 -21.38 -44.40 89.13
CA THR A 367 -20.94 -45.78 88.87
C THR A 367 -19.99 -46.31 89.94
N PHE A 368 -19.13 -45.46 90.50
CA PHE A 368 -18.22 -45.84 91.59
C PHE A 368 -18.75 -45.48 92.99
N GLY A 369 -19.88 -44.77 93.06
CA GLY A 369 -20.57 -44.49 94.31
C GLY A 369 -21.32 -45.72 94.80
N ASN A 370 -20.97 -46.22 95.99
CA ASN A 370 -21.58 -47.39 96.63
C ASN A 370 -23.02 -47.12 97.18
N ARG A 371 -23.86 -46.42 96.40
CA ARG A 371 -25.22 -45.99 96.79
C ARG A 371 -26.26 -46.64 95.89
N PHE A 372 -26.92 -47.67 96.40
CA PHE A 372 -28.10 -48.25 95.76
C PHE A 372 -29.26 -47.26 95.85
N LEU A 373 -29.73 -46.75 94.71
CA LEU A 373 -30.77 -45.72 94.63
C LEU A 373 -32.19 -46.30 94.49
N VAL A 374 -32.36 -47.62 94.36
CA VAL A 374 -33.66 -48.29 94.16
C VAL A 374 -33.81 -49.49 95.10
N LEU A 375 -34.89 -49.53 95.89
CA LEU A 375 -35.19 -50.59 96.87
C LEU A 375 -35.22 -51.98 96.24
N GLU A 376 -35.73 -52.07 95.02
CA GLU A 376 -35.92 -53.33 94.27
C GLU A 376 -34.60 -54.01 93.90
N THR A 377 -33.50 -53.25 93.82
CA THR A 377 -32.16 -53.79 93.55
C THR A 377 -31.50 -54.32 94.82
N VAL A 378 -31.87 -53.77 96.00
CA VAL A 378 -31.38 -54.23 97.30
C VAL A 378 -32.00 -55.59 97.64
N GLU A 379 -33.31 -55.76 97.44
CA GLU A 379 -34.02 -57.03 97.68
C GLU A 379 -33.52 -58.17 96.79
N ARG A 380 -33.21 -57.88 95.51
CA ARG A 380 -32.77 -58.88 94.55
C ARG A 380 -31.33 -59.36 94.79
N VAL A 381 -30.46 -58.53 95.37
CA VAL A 381 -29.07 -58.92 95.70
C VAL A 381 -28.96 -59.54 97.09
N LEU A 382 -29.75 -59.08 98.07
CA LEU A 382 -29.71 -59.57 99.45
C LEU A 382 -30.70 -60.72 99.74
N GLY A 383 -31.61 -61.04 98.81
CA GLY A 383 -32.47 -62.24 98.89
C GLY A 383 -33.52 -62.23 100.01
N ALA A 384 -33.82 -61.06 100.60
CA ALA A 384 -34.79 -60.89 101.68
C ALA A 384 -35.62 -59.62 101.48
N PRO A 385 -36.92 -59.61 101.87
CA PRO A 385 -37.78 -58.44 101.77
C PRO A 385 -37.35 -57.35 102.76
N VAL A 386 -37.22 -56.12 102.29
CA VAL A 386 -36.77 -54.98 103.10
C VAL A 386 -37.95 -54.47 103.93
N THR A 387 -37.93 -54.76 105.23
CA THR A 387 -39.02 -54.43 106.18
C THR A 387 -38.92 -53.03 106.80
N GLY A 388 -37.93 -52.21 106.39
CA GLY A 388 -37.85 -50.82 106.81
C GLY A 388 -36.66 -50.08 106.19
N ALA A 389 -36.89 -48.83 105.77
CA ALA A 389 -35.85 -47.92 105.29
C ALA A 389 -35.59 -46.85 106.35
N LEU A 390 -34.36 -46.77 106.87
CA LEU A 390 -33.93 -45.69 107.77
C LEU A 390 -33.36 -44.54 106.95
N SER A 391 -33.96 -43.36 107.08
CA SER A 391 -33.45 -42.14 106.45
C SER A 391 -32.17 -41.68 107.14
N PHE A 392 -31.03 -41.80 106.46
CA PHE A 392 -29.76 -41.24 106.94
C PHE A 392 -29.66 -39.76 106.56
N VAL A 393 -29.70 -38.88 107.56
CA VAL A 393 -29.40 -37.44 107.41
C VAL A 393 -27.92 -37.24 107.72
N PRO A 394 -27.08 -36.76 106.77
CA PRO A 394 -25.66 -36.54 107.04
C PRO A 394 -25.47 -35.35 108.00
N ALA A 395 -24.66 -35.55 109.05
CA ALA A 395 -24.29 -34.50 109.99
C ALA A 395 -23.42 -33.42 109.34
N VAL A 396 -23.90 -32.18 109.37
CA VAL A 396 -23.14 -30.99 108.95
C VAL A 396 -22.01 -30.74 109.94
N ARG A 397 -20.76 -30.84 109.49
CA ARG A 397 -19.57 -30.62 110.30
C ARG A 397 -19.20 -29.13 110.29
N LEU A 398 -19.67 -28.38 111.28
CA LEU A 398 -19.23 -27.01 111.56
C LEU A 398 -17.85 -27.06 112.26
N ARG A 399 -16.80 -26.56 111.61
CA ARG A 399 -15.52 -26.24 112.27
C ARG A 399 -14.92 -24.95 111.69
N GLN A 400 -14.54 -24.08 112.63
CA GLN A 400 -13.71 -22.85 112.52
C GLN A 400 -14.44 -21.50 112.50
N ILE A 401 -14.98 -21.14 113.66
CA ILE A 401 -14.94 -19.75 114.17
C ILE A 401 -14.38 -19.82 115.60
N GLU A 402 -13.08 -20.08 115.73
CA GLU A 402 -12.37 -19.98 117.02
C GLU A 402 -10.89 -19.71 116.74
N LYS A 403 -10.59 -18.50 116.29
CA LYS A 403 -9.27 -17.84 116.35
C LYS A 403 -9.42 -16.42 115.80
N MET A 404 -9.97 -15.52 116.61
CA MET A 404 -9.71 -14.07 116.62
C MET A 404 -10.74 -13.39 117.53
N ALA A 405 -10.63 -13.65 118.83
CA ALA A 405 -11.30 -12.85 119.85
C ALA A 405 -10.47 -12.89 121.15
N ILE A 406 -9.21 -12.42 121.10
CA ILE A 406 -8.54 -11.80 122.26
C ILE A 406 -7.56 -10.74 121.71
N SER A 407 -8.03 -9.49 121.66
CA SER A 407 -7.24 -8.28 121.89
C SER A 407 -8.25 -7.23 122.30
N GLU A 408 -8.50 -7.17 123.61
CA GLU A 408 -9.16 -6.06 124.28
C GLU A 408 -8.40 -4.75 124.00
N ASP A 409 -9.12 -3.67 123.68
CA ASP A 409 -9.12 -2.46 124.52
C ASP A 409 -10.07 -1.38 123.96
N GLY A 410 -11.03 -0.98 124.80
CA GLY A 410 -11.48 0.41 124.98
C GLY A 410 -12.38 1.09 123.94
N PRO A 411 -13.62 1.53 124.29
CA PRO A 411 -14.49 2.30 123.41
C PRO A 411 -14.29 3.82 123.57
N ALA A 412 -14.37 4.56 122.45
CA ALA A 412 -14.74 5.98 122.44
C ALA A 412 -15.22 6.44 121.05
N TYR A 413 -16.54 6.54 120.88
CA TYR A 413 -17.19 7.57 120.03
C TYR A 413 -17.03 8.94 120.73
N PRO A 414 -17.33 10.12 120.12
CA PRO A 414 -18.10 10.40 118.89
C PRO A 414 -17.30 11.35 117.94
N ALA A 415 -17.76 11.92 116.82
CA ALA A 415 -19.06 12.44 116.40
C ALA A 415 -19.01 12.69 114.87
N SER A 416 -20.08 12.39 114.14
CA SER A 416 -21.05 13.35 113.57
C SER A 416 -20.73 13.89 112.17
N SER A 417 -21.70 13.64 111.28
CA SER A 417 -22.12 14.45 110.12
C SER A 417 -21.10 14.73 109.01
N THR A 418 -21.13 13.92 107.96
CA THR A 418 -21.65 14.29 106.62
C THR A 418 -21.82 13.07 105.74
#